data_AF-A0A2Z6Q3N2-F1
#
_entry.id   AF-A0A2Z6Q3N2-F1
#
_cell.length_a   1.000
_cell.length_b   1.000
_cell.length_c   1.000
_cell.angle_alpha   90.00
_cell.angle_beta   90.00
_cell.angle_gamma   90.00
#
_symmetry.space_group_name_H-M   'P 1'
#
loop_
_entity.id
_entity.type
_entity.pdbx_description
1 polymer ?
#
loop_
_entity_poly.entity_id
_entity_poly.type
_entity_poly.pdbx_seq_one_letter_code
_entity_poly.pdbx_strand_id
1 'polypeptide(L)'
;MFPALISKAEESAKRALKAAITHTITKGKKALTIGFDCSWSHSRNAKQASGEFVYLEELEDYGHKAVVAFHVVEKSRIIIKKGKDGTSEEKVVIHQGNIDASSRQMEHAILIALLEQIIPILEESDLLLEVCIDRDLDSNKTLANVPIVSEIYAYLKHASKNI
;
A
#
# COMPACT_ATOMS: atom_id res chain seq x y z
N MET A 1 9.61 6.92 17.42
CA MET A 1 9.69 6.51 16.00
C MET A 1 11.08 5.93 15.76
N PHE A 2 11.25 4.97 14.85
CA PHE A 2 12.53 4.32 14.56
C PHE A 2 13.01 4.68 13.14
N PRO A 3 13.56 5.88 12.90
CA PRO A 3 13.82 6.38 11.54
C PRO A 3 14.75 5.49 10.73
N ALA A 4 15.76 4.91 11.38
CA ALA A 4 16.72 4.02 10.73
C ALA A 4 16.06 2.72 10.23
N LEU A 5 15.03 2.22 10.93
CA LEU A 5 14.29 1.03 10.49
C LEU A 5 13.37 1.34 9.32
N ILE A 6 12.69 2.50 9.36
CA ILE A 6 11.80 2.95 8.28
C ILE A 6 12.61 3.14 7.00
N SER A 7 13.73 3.85 7.07
CA SER A 7 14.63 4.05 5.92
C SER A 7 15.16 2.72 5.36
N LYS A 8 15.55 1.76 6.20
CA LYS A 8 15.96 0.42 5.74
C LYS A 8 14.82 -0.35 5.06
N ALA A 9 13.60 -0.22 5.56
CA ALA A 9 12.43 -0.85 4.94
C ALA A 9 12.15 -0.25 3.54
N GLU A 10 12.19 1.09 3.42
CA GLU A 10 12.05 1.78 2.13
C GLU A 10 13.14 1.38 1.14
N GLU A 11 14.40 1.31 1.57
CA GLU A 11 15.51 0.82 0.75
C GLU A 11 15.32 -0.64 0.32
N SER A 12 14.77 -1.47 1.21
CA SER A 12 14.46 -2.86 0.90
C SER A 12 13.37 -2.98 -0.17
N ALA A 13 12.28 -2.22 -0.05
CA ALA A 13 11.20 -2.20 -1.04
C ALA A 13 11.70 -1.68 -2.40
N LYS A 14 12.51 -0.62 -2.42
CA LYS A 14 13.14 -0.11 -3.66
C LYS A 14 14.03 -1.15 -4.33
N ARG A 15 14.82 -1.92 -3.55
CA ARG A 15 15.63 -3.03 -4.10
C ARG A 15 14.74 -4.14 -4.65
N ALA A 16 13.67 -4.50 -3.95
CA ALA A 16 12.70 -5.49 -4.40
C ALA A 16 12.01 -5.08 -5.71
N LEU A 17 11.59 -3.82 -5.84
CA LEU A 17 11.00 -3.29 -7.06
C LEU A 17 11.95 -3.39 -8.24
N LYS A 18 13.21 -2.99 -8.07
CA LYS A 18 14.24 -3.11 -9.12
C LYS A 18 14.46 -4.58 -9.54
N ALA A 19 14.55 -5.48 -8.57
CA ALA A 19 14.69 -6.91 -8.83
C ALA A 19 13.47 -7.46 -9.60
N ALA A 20 12.25 -7.06 -9.20
CA ALA A 20 11.00 -7.45 -9.86
C ALA A 20 10.92 -6.94 -11.31
N ILE A 21 11.32 -5.69 -11.56
CA ILE A 21 11.42 -5.11 -12.90
C ILE A 21 12.42 -5.90 -13.75
N THR A 22 13.65 -6.09 -13.26
CA THR A 22 14.68 -6.85 -13.99
C THR A 22 14.18 -8.25 -14.33
N HIS A 23 13.64 -8.97 -13.34
CA HIS A 23 13.09 -10.29 -13.53
C HIS A 23 11.94 -10.33 -14.57
N THR A 24 11.05 -9.34 -14.55
CA THR A 24 9.94 -9.21 -15.51
C THR A 24 10.45 -9.01 -16.94
N ILE A 25 11.43 -8.12 -17.12
CA ILE A 25 12.07 -7.84 -18.40
C ILE A 25 12.83 -9.08 -18.91
N THR A 26 13.59 -9.75 -18.05
CA THR A 26 14.34 -10.98 -18.42
C THR A 26 13.40 -12.10 -18.87
N LYS A 27 12.18 -12.16 -18.34
CA LYS A 27 11.14 -13.09 -18.81
C LYS A 27 10.45 -12.65 -20.12
N GLY A 28 10.83 -11.50 -20.68
CA GLY A 28 10.23 -10.96 -21.91
C GLY A 28 8.80 -10.43 -21.72
N LYS A 29 8.38 -10.17 -20.47
CA LYS A 29 7.07 -9.60 -20.17
C LYS A 29 7.09 -8.09 -20.34
N LYS A 30 5.93 -7.52 -20.68
CA LYS A 30 5.73 -6.07 -20.85
C LYS A 30 5.01 -5.41 -19.69
N ALA A 31 4.55 -6.19 -18.72
CA ALA A 31 3.81 -5.69 -17.57
C ALA A 31 4.33 -6.31 -16.27
N LEU A 32 4.43 -5.48 -15.24
CA LEU A 32 4.73 -5.91 -13.87
C LEU A 32 3.41 -6.31 -13.19
N THR A 33 3.27 -7.59 -12.83
CA THR A 33 2.08 -8.09 -12.13
C THR A 33 2.24 -7.99 -10.61
N ILE A 34 1.39 -7.19 -9.97
CA ILE A 34 1.40 -6.96 -8.52
C ILE A 34 0.03 -7.24 -7.88
N GLY A 35 0.03 -7.58 -6.61
CA GLY A 35 -1.16 -7.59 -5.74
C GLY A 35 -1.18 -6.34 -4.88
N PHE A 36 -2.37 -5.80 -4.65
CA PHE A 36 -2.61 -4.75 -3.67
C PHE A 36 -3.32 -5.35 -2.47
N ASP A 37 -2.77 -5.16 -1.27
CA ASP A 37 -3.42 -5.56 -0.03
C ASP A 37 -3.39 -4.42 0.99
N CYS A 38 -4.46 -4.30 1.78
CA CYS A 38 -4.62 -3.30 2.80
C CYS A 38 -4.94 -3.94 4.15
N SER A 39 -4.08 -3.67 5.13
CA SER A 39 -4.21 -4.10 6.51
C SER A 39 -4.65 -2.95 7.42
N TRP A 40 -5.61 -3.25 8.30
CA TRP A 40 -6.17 -2.28 9.24
C TRP A 40 -5.74 -2.57 10.66
N SER A 41 -5.47 -1.52 11.44
CA SER A 41 -5.36 -1.66 12.91
C SER A 41 -6.70 -2.14 13.50
N HIS A 42 -6.66 -3.17 14.34
CA HIS A 42 -7.85 -3.86 14.87
C HIS A 42 -8.74 -2.92 15.71
N SER A 43 -9.82 -2.36 15.13
CA SER A 43 -10.98 -1.76 15.83
C SER A 43 -12.01 -1.21 14.82
N ARG A 44 -13.27 -1.03 15.24
CA ARG A 44 -14.42 -0.54 14.43
C ARG A 44 -14.23 0.86 13.81
N ASN A 45 -13.10 1.53 14.06
CA ASN A 45 -12.64 2.75 13.42
C ASN A 45 -11.10 2.74 13.48
N ALA A 46 -10.49 1.99 12.57
CA ALA A 46 -9.04 1.87 12.49
C ALA A 46 -8.39 3.27 12.47
N LYS A 47 -7.56 3.54 13.47
CA LYS A 47 -6.80 4.80 13.57
C LYS A 47 -5.58 4.79 12.65
N GLN A 48 -5.31 3.65 12.03
CA GLN A 48 -4.18 3.40 11.17
C GLN A 48 -4.54 2.31 10.17
N ALA A 49 -4.06 2.49 8.95
CA ALA A 49 -4.05 1.49 7.90
C ALA A 49 -2.67 1.46 7.25
N SER A 50 -2.27 0.29 6.78
CA SER A 50 -1.12 0.12 5.92
C SER A 50 -1.57 -0.61 4.66
N GLY A 51 -0.94 -0.32 3.54
CA GLY A 51 -1.10 -1.16 2.37
C GLY A 51 0.19 -1.30 1.60
N GLU A 52 0.22 -2.32 0.78
CA GLU A 52 1.41 -2.81 0.13
C GLU A 52 1.12 -3.29 -1.27
N PHE A 53 2.10 -3.06 -2.16
CA PHE A 53 2.19 -3.72 -3.43
C PHE A 53 3.13 -4.91 -3.31
N VAL A 54 2.62 -6.08 -3.63
CA VAL A 54 3.32 -7.35 -3.53
C VAL A 54 3.54 -7.89 -4.94
N TYR A 55 4.78 -8.18 -5.29
CA TYR A 55 5.09 -8.82 -6.56
C TYR A 55 4.53 -10.25 -6.57
N LEU A 56 3.73 -10.59 -7.59
CA LEU A 56 3.00 -11.86 -7.61
C LEU A 56 3.79 -13.05 -8.15
N GLU A 57 4.91 -12.82 -8.82
CA GLU A 57 5.81 -13.91 -9.22
C GLU A 57 6.83 -14.23 -8.12
N GLU A 58 7.57 -15.33 -8.30
CA GLU A 58 8.64 -15.72 -7.41
C GLU A 58 9.95 -15.08 -7.88
N LEU A 59 10.66 -14.43 -6.94
CA LEU A 59 12.03 -13.97 -7.13
C LEU A 59 12.95 -14.96 -6.45
N GLU A 60 13.93 -15.50 -7.16
CA GLU A 60 14.80 -16.60 -6.68
C GLU A 60 15.50 -16.28 -5.34
N ASP A 61 15.88 -15.02 -5.12
CA ASP A 61 16.57 -14.58 -3.90
C ASP A 61 15.61 -14.25 -2.73
N TYR A 62 14.29 -14.40 -2.92
CA TYR A 62 13.28 -14.07 -1.92
C TYR A 62 12.58 -15.34 -1.42
N GLY A 63 12.69 -15.61 -0.12
CA GLY A 63 11.95 -16.71 0.53
C GLY A 63 10.45 -16.45 0.73
N HIS A 64 9.91 -15.35 0.19
CA HIS A 64 8.51 -14.94 0.28
C HIS A 64 8.16 -14.01 -0.90
N LYS A 65 6.87 -13.71 -1.10
CA LYS A 65 6.47 -12.71 -2.10
C LYS A 65 7.01 -11.34 -1.74
N ALA A 66 7.69 -10.68 -2.68
CA ALA A 66 8.42 -9.46 -2.41
C ALA A 66 7.49 -8.25 -2.31
N VAL A 67 7.59 -7.48 -1.23
CA VAL A 67 6.94 -6.17 -1.12
C VAL A 67 7.75 -5.15 -1.91
N VAL A 68 7.15 -4.57 -2.94
CA VAL A 68 7.82 -3.63 -3.86
C VAL A 68 7.51 -2.16 -3.54
N ALA A 69 6.40 -1.91 -2.85
CA ALA A 69 6.07 -0.61 -2.28
C ALA A 69 5.15 -0.80 -1.08
N PHE A 70 5.19 0.12 -0.12
CA PHE A 70 4.28 0.13 1.02
C PHE A 70 3.99 1.58 1.45
N HIS A 71 2.85 1.79 2.09
CA HIS A 71 2.48 3.09 2.64
C HIS A 71 1.62 2.92 3.88
N VAL A 72 1.72 3.89 4.80
CA VAL A 72 0.99 3.88 6.08
C VAL A 72 0.26 5.20 6.24
N VAL A 73 -1.03 5.12 6.53
CA VAL A 73 -1.89 6.25 6.86
C VAL A 73 -2.41 6.12 8.28
N GLU A 74 -2.40 7.23 9.01
CA GLU A 74 -2.72 7.29 10.43
C GLU A 74 -3.55 8.54 10.72
N LYS A 75 -4.55 8.39 11.57
CA LYS A 75 -5.32 9.50 12.13
C LYS A 75 -4.64 10.06 13.36
N SER A 76 -4.85 11.35 13.60
CA SER A 76 -4.41 11.97 14.84
C SER A 76 -5.05 11.29 16.05
N ARG A 77 -4.23 11.02 17.08
CA ARG A 77 -4.69 10.51 18.36
C ARG A 77 -4.79 11.66 19.34
N ILE A 78 -6.02 12.05 19.65
CA ILE A 78 -6.33 13.13 20.59
C ILE A 78 -6.95 12.50 21.84
N ILE A 79 -6.48 12.89 23.02
CA ILE A 79 -7.15 12.60 24.29
C ILE A 79 -7.74 13.88 24.87
N ILE A 80 -8.84 13.73 25.59
CA ILE A 80 -9.45 14.80 26.36
C ILE A 80 -9.02 14.58 27.80
N LYS A 81 -8.27 15.52 28.36
CA LYS A 81 -7.95 15.57 29.79
C LYS A 81 -8.93 16.51 30.47
N LYS A 82 -9.53 16.08 31.57
CA LYS A 82 -10.25 16.99 32.45
C LYS A 82 -9.24 17.81 33.25
N GLY A 83 -9.44 19.11 33.31
CA GLY A 83 -8.65 20.00 34.15
C GLY A 83 -8.92 19.75 35.64
N LYS A 84 -8.08 20.36 36.48
CA LYS A 84 -8.12 20.18 37.94
C LYS A 84 -9.45 20.62 38.59
N ASP A 85 -10.22 21.43 37.88
CA ASP A 85 -11.54 21.95 38.28
C ASP A 85 -12.70 21.00 37.91
N GLY A 86 -12.44 19.93 37.16
CA GLY A 86 -13.46 18.95 36.73
C GLY A 86 -14.39 19.42 35.60
N THR A 87 -14.37 20.72 35.28
CA THR A 87 -15.20 21.39 34.26
C THR A 87 -14.46 21.75 32.98
N SER A 88 -13.16 22.02 33.04
CA SER A 88 -12.38 22.33 31.85
C SER A 88 -11.94 21.05 31.12
N GLU A 89 -12.04 21.05 29.80
CA GLU A 89 -11.55 19.97 28.95
C GLU A 89 -10.37 20.47 28.10
N GLU A 90 -9.20 19.86 28.29
CA GLU A 90 -8.02 20.13 27.50
C GLU A 90 -7.83 19.00 26.47
N LYS A 91 -7.78 19.36 25.18
CA LYS A 91 -7.43 18.41 24.12
C LYS A 91 -5.91 18.32 23.99
N VAL A 92 -5.37 17.15 24.26
CA VAL A 92 -3.93 16.86 24.09
C VAL A 92 -3.76 15.92 22.89
N VAL A 93 -3.01 16.39 21.88
CA VAL A 93 -2.61 15.57 20.73
C VAL A 93 -1.45 14.68 21.16
N ILE A 94 -1.69 13.38 21.24
CA ILE A 94 -0.66 12.37 21.56
C ILE A 94 0.16 12.04 20.31
N HIS A 95 -0.52 11.97 19.17
CA HIS A 95 0.07 11.63 17.89
C HIS A 95 -0.59 12.43 16.80
N GLN A 96 0.21 13.06 15.94
CA GLN A 96 -0.28 13.75 14.76
C GLN A 96 -0.34 12.75 13.60
N GLY A 97 -1.54 12.49 13.10
CA GLY A 97 -1.75 11.66 11.93
C GLY A 97 -1.46 12.41 10.62
N ASN A 98 -1.31 11.66 9.54
CA ASN A 98 -1.11 12.18 8.18
C ASN A 98 -2.42 12.32 7.39
N ILE A 99 -3.55 11.85 7.93
CA ILE A 99 -4.85 11.97 7.29
C ILE A 99 -5.99 12.11 8.31
N ASP A 100 -7.00 12.90 7.98
CA ASP A 100 -8.27 12.98 8.72
C ASP A 100 -9.43 12.63 7.79
N ALA A 101 -9.57 11.35 7.47
CA ALA A 101 -10.55 10.85 6.51
C ALA A 101 -11.24 9.57 7.02
N SER A 102 -12.30 9.12 6.34
CA SER A 102 -12.94 7.83 6.64
C SER A 102 -12.01 6.65 6.30
N SER A 103 -12.29 5.46 6.85
CA SER A 103 -11.49 4.27 6.52
C SER A 103 -11.45 4.02 5.01
N ARG A 104 -12.58 4.05 4.31
CA ARG A 104 -12.61 3.92 2.84
C ARG A 104 -11.68 4.91 2.11
N GLN A 105 -11.59 6.15 2.57
CA GLN A 105 -10.69 7.15 2.01
C GLN A 105 -9.22 6.90 2.36
N MET A 106 -8.93 6.27 3.50
CA MET A 106 -7.58 5.90 3.90
C MET A 106 -7.01 4.81 2.98
N GLU A 107 -7.79 3.80 2.63
CA GLU A 107 -7.41 2.76 1.65
C GLU A 107 -7.10 3.36 0.29
N HIS A 108 -8.00 4.24 -0.17
CA HIS A 108 -7.84 4.94 -1.43
C HIS A 108 -6.58 5.84 -1.43
N ALA A 109 -6.31 6.54 -0.33
CA ALA A 109 -5.11 7.35 -0.19
C ALA A 109 -3.83 6.50 -0.22
N ILE A 110 -3.86 5.31 0.40
CA ILE A 110 -2.76 4.35 0.31
C ILE A 110 -2.53 3.94 -1.15
N LEU A 111 -3.58 3.52 -1.86
CA LEU A 111 -3.46 3.08 -3.26
C LEU A 111 -2.82 4.16 -4.13
N ILE A 112 -3.28 5.41 -4.02
CA ILE A 112 -2.70 6.55 -4.75
C ILE A 112 -1.22 6.73 -4.39
N ALA A 113 -0.89 6.76 -3.09
CA ALA A 113 0.49 6.95 -2.65
C ALA A 113 1.43 5.82 -3.09
N LEU A 114 0.93 4.59 -3.24
CA LEU A 114 1.71 3.47 -3.77
C LEU A 114 1.92 3.60 -5.28
N LEU A 115 0.89 4.00 -6.02
CA LEU A 115 0.98 4.26 -7.46
C LEU A 115 2.01 5.37 -7.75
N GLU A 116 1.94 6.48 -7.01
CA GLU A 116 2.90 7.60 -7.13
C GLU A 116 4.35 7.17 -6.87
N GLN A 117 4.57 6.16 -6.02
CA GLN A 117 5.91 5.63 -5.75
C GLN A 117 6.47 4.80 -6.91
N ILE A 118 5.64 4.01 -7.60
CA ILE A 118 6.11 3.04 -8.59
C ILE A 118 5.98 3.52 -10.04
N ILE A 119 4.99 4.37 -10.36
CA ILE A 119 4.70 4.80 -11.74
C ILE A 119 5.95 5.38 -12.42
N PRO A 120 6.69 6.34 -11.82
CA PRO A 120 7.85 6.92 -12.50
C PRO A 120 8.91 5.87 -12.87
N ILE A 121 9.10 4.87 -12.01
CA ILE A 121 10.10 3.82 -12.19
C ILE A 121 9.68 2.84 -13.30
N LEU A 122 8.37 2.57 -13.42
CA LEU A 122 7.82 1.73 -14.48
C LEU A 122 7.84 2.44 -15.83
N GLU A 123 7.53 3.74 -15.87
CA GLU A 123 7.63 4.56 -17.07
C GLU A 123 9.07 4.62 -17.58
N GLU A 124 10.05 4.81 -16.69
CA GLU A 124 11.49 4.75 -17.04
C GLU A 124 11.91 3.37 -17.59
N SER A 125 11.18 2.31 -17.21
CA SER A 125 11.47 0.93 -17.62
C SER A 125 10.63 0.45 -18.81
N ASP A 126 9.79 1.31 -19.40
CA ASP A 126 8.81 0.96 -20.46
C ASP A 126 7.93 -0.26 -20.10
N LEU A 127 7.52 -0.33 -18.83
CA LEU A 127 6.66 -1.41 -18.31
C LEU A 127 5.26 -0.90 -18.00
N LEU A 128 4.28 -1.70 -18.40
CA LEU A 128 2.89 -1.56 -17.96
C LEU A 128 2.70 -2.16 -16.56
N LEU A 129 1.54 -1.89 -15.98
CA LEU A 129 1.17 -2.35 -14.65
C LEU A 129 -0.08 -3.23 -14.70
N GLU A 130 0.03 -4.43 -14.15
CA GLU A 130 -1.08 -5.34 -13.93
C GLU A 130 -1.34 -5.44 -12.43
N VAL A 131 -2.56 -5.13 -11.99
CA VAL A 131 -2.88 -5.07 -10.56
C VAL A 131 -3.97 -6.05 -10.19
N CYS A 132 -3.69 -6.91 -9.21
CA CYS A 132 -4.66 -7.79 -8.59
C CYS A 132 -5.19 -7.15 -7.30
N ILE A 133 -6.50 -6.91 -7.22
CA ILE A 133 -7.14 -6.27 -6.06
C ILE A 133 -8.33 -7.09 -5.56
N ASP A 134 -8.59 -7.05 -4.25
CA ASP A 134 -9.89 -7.49 -3.72
C ASP A 134 -10.99 -6.63 -4.38
N ARG A 135 -12.11 -7.24 -4.77
CA ARG A 135 -13.13 -6.73 -5.73
C ARG A 135 -13.89 -5.44 -5.30
N ASP A 136 -13.20 -4.44 -4.79
CA ASP A 136 -13.76 -3.15 -4.47
C ASP A 136 -13.90 -2.31 -5.75
N LEU A 137 -15.00 -1.56 -5.85
CA LEU A 137 -15.33 -0.78 -7.04
C LEU A 137 -14.53 0.53 -7.13
N ASP A 138 -14.05 1.05 -6.01
CA ASP A 138 -13.40 2.37 -5.96
C ASP A 138 -11.95 2.30 -6.39
N SER A 139 -11.19 1.32 -5.90
CA SER A 139 -9.83 1.01 -6.33
C SER A 139 -9.82 0.63 -7.80
N ASN A 140 -10.82 -0.13 -8.28
CA ASN A 140 -11.02 -0.39 -9.70
C ASN A 140 -11.15 0.91 -10.50
N LYS A 141 -11.98 1.85 -10.01
CA LYS A 141 -12.17 3.15 -10.66
C LYS A 141 -10.88 3.97 -10.67
N THR A 142 -10.11 3.96 -9.58
CA THR A 142 -8.82 4.66 -9.52
C THR A 142 -7.83 4.08 -10.51
N LEU A 143 -7.64 2.76 -10.48
CA LEU A 143 -6.71 2.04 -11.36
C LEU A 143 -7.07 2.21 -12.83
N ALA A 144 -8.36 2.20 -13.17
CA ALA A 144 -8.80 2.39 -14.55
C ALA A 144 -8.49 3.79 -15.12
N ASN A 145 -8.19 4.77 -14.26
CA ASN A 145 -7.78 6.11 -14.68
C ASN A 145 -6.24 6.29 -14.70
N VAL A 146 -5.46 5.27 -14.37
CA VAL A 146 -3.99 5.31 -14.41
C VAL A 146 -3.51 4.82 -15.77
N PRO A 147 -2.84 5.65 -16.59
CA PRO A 147 -2.51 5.30 -17.98
C PRO A 147 -1.65 4.04 -18.15
N ILE A 148 -0.73 3.77 -17.23
CA ILE A 148 0.16 2.61 -17.32
C ILE A 148 -0.50 1.31 -16.88
N VAL A 149 -1.69 1.35 -16.27
CA VAL A 149 -2.41 0.16 -15.84
C VAL A 149 -3.04 -0.50 -17.07
N SER A 150 -2.54 -1.68 -17.42
CA SER A 150 -3.01 -2.44 -18.59
C SER A 150 -4.20 -3.32 -18.24
N GLU A 151 -4.14 -4.01 -17.09
CA GLU A 151 -5.20 -4.91 -16.64
C GLU A 151 -5.39 -4.85 -15.12
N ILE A 152 -6.65 -5.02 -14.72
CA ILE A 152 -7.05 -5.12 -13.32
C ILE A 152 -7.70 -6.48 -13.11
N TYR A 153 -7.11 -7.29 -12.24
CA TYR A 153 -7.61 -8.61 -11.89
C TYR A 153 -8.33 -8.54 -10.54
N ALA A 154 -9.45 -9.25 -10.46
CA ALA A 154 -10.02 -9.55 -9.16
C ALA A 154 -9.13 -10.58 -8.46
N TYR A 155 -8.79 -10.33 -7.19
CA TYR A 155 -8.18 -11.29 -6.30
C TYR A 155 -9.20 -12.40 -6.01
N LEU A 156 -9.27 -13.35 -6.94
CA LEU A 156 -10.04 -14.56 -6.81
C LEU A 156 -9.27 -15.45 -5.83
N LYS A 157 -9.50 -15.25 -4.54
CA LYS A 157 -9.23 -16.20 -3.45
C LYS A 157 -9.95 -17.58 -3.65
N HIS A 158 -10.40 -17.88 -4.87
CA HIS A 158 -11.15 -19.06 -5.28
C HIS A 158 -10.74 -19.68 -6.64
N ALA A 159 -9.77 -19.14 -7.39
CA ALA A 159 -9.30 -19.78 -8.63
C ALA A 159 -8.11 -20.74 -8.43
N SER A 160 -7.51 -20.76 -7.23
CA SER A 160 -6.45 -21.70 -6.84
C SER A 160 -6.74 -22.31 -5.47
N LYS A 161 -7.92 -22.94 -5.34
CA LYS A 161 -8.00 -24.15 -4.52
C LYS A 161 -7.36 -25.26 -5.34
N ASN A 162 -6.04 -25.42 -5.23
CA ASN A 162 -5.45 -26.73 -5.47
C ASN A 162 -5.91 -27.63 -4.30
N ILE A 163 -7.07 -28.26 -4.49
CA ILE A 163 -7.38 -29.58 -3.94
C ILE A 163 -6.83 -30.59 -4.94
#